data_AF-A0A537FI41-F1
#
_entry.id   AF-A0A537FI41-F1
#
_cell.length_a   1.000
_cell.length_b   1.000
_cell.length_c   1.000
_cell.angle_alpha   90.00
_cell.angle_beta   90.00
_cell.angle_gamma   90.00
#
_symmetry.space_group_name_H-M   'P 1'
#
loop_
_entity.id
_entity.type
_entity.pdbx_description
1 polymer ?
#
loop_
_entity_poly.entity_id
_entity_poly.type
_entity_poly.pdbx_seq_one_letter_code
_entity_poly.pdbx_strand_id
1 'polypeptide(L)'
;MKTNCPVPFAPRRGGRRYFLKSAAAAMFAVLTLGSAWAALADRDDDRGHGQQWVASWATAPAAYFVYAAPVPQNQALAPSPTRFTTANIQPDLAFPFPNATTTGATAVSQTFRSIVKPDLWGDTMRVRFSNVFGNVPLTFNSVTIGLQEYAGNVVHGTVTPVKFGGSHSVTIPAGKEMWSDAVHLTWVRDADDPLIQGRNLAISYSVRGDSGHMTFHSGANTTSYITGNGTGDHTYDEDGFAYEYTTASWFFIDALDVMASSDTVVVCAFGDSITDGTHTTFNGYDRWSNVLSRRLHNAYGNKVSVVNEAIGGNRVINPVVANATSGPAAVDRLDRDVLGLSGLTHVIWLEGI
;
A
#
# COMPACT_ATOMS: atom_id res chain seq x y z
N MET A 1 -40.46 53.26 41.03
CA MET A 1 -40.41 52.79 42.44
C MET A 1 -39.47 51.58 42.44
N LYS A 2 -38.38 51.52 43.24
CA LYS A 2 -38.33 51.15 44.68
C LYS A 2 -38.96 49.76 44.96
N THR A 3 -38.40 48.77 45.68
CA THR A 3 -37.11 48.49 46.38
C THR A 3 -37.19 47.03 46.92
N ASN A 4 -36.16 46.24 47.34
CA ASN A 4 -34.71 46.40 47.56
C ASN A 4 -33.96 45.03 47.60
N CYS A 5 -32.61 45.05 47.66
CA CYS A 5 -31.70 43.99 48.19
C CYS A 5 -31.34 44.29 49.69
N PRO A 6 -30.55 43.49 50.49
CA PRO A 6 -29.47 42.55 50.11
C PRO A 6 -29.17 41.29 51.01
N VAL A 7 -28.02 40.65 50.71
CA VAL A 7 -27.17 39.57 51.33
C VAL A 7 -26.81 39.67 52.85
N PRO A 8 -25.96 38.80 53.47
CA PRO A 8 -25.49 37.39 53.24
C PRO A 8 -25.48 36.51 54.53
N PHE A 9 -24.90 35.28 54.49
CA PHE A 9 -23.94 34.80 55.52
C PHE A 9 -23.01 33.68 55.01
N ALA A 10 -21.85 33.47 55.66
CA ALA A 10 -20.78 32.54 55.24
C ALA A 10 -20.16 31.75 56.45
N PRO A 11 -18.99 31.07 56.38
CA PRO A 11 -18.93 29.62 56.61
C PRO A 11 -18.18 29.18 57.89
N ARG A 12 -18.14 27.86 58.16
CA ARG A 12 -17.26 27.25 59.19
C ARG A 12 -16.39 26.11 58.65
N ARG A 13 -15.19 25.99 59.23
CA ARG A 13 -14.15 24.98 58.93
C ARG A 13 -14.27 23.75 59.85
N GLY A 14 -13.67 22.62 59.43
CA GLY A 14 -13.05 21.65 60.35
C GLY A 14 -13.18 20.19 59.93
N GLY A 15 -12.10 19.40 60.09
CA GLY A 15 -12.19 17.93 60.01
C GLY A 15 -11.11 17.19 59.18
N ARG A 16 -9.82 17.33 59.51
CA ARG A 16 -8.78 16.39 59.02
C ARG A 16 -8.75 15.16 59.93
N ARG A 17 -8.96 13.95 59.39
CA ARG A 17 -8.46 12.68 59.98
C ARG A 17 -8.04 11.73 58.86
N TYR A 18 -6.88 11.09 59.03
CA TYR A 18 -6.40 9.97 58.22
C TYR A 18 -6.92 8.66 58.81
N PHE A 19 -7.13 7.65 57.96
CA PHE A 19 -6.90 6.25 58.31
C PHE A 19 -6.30 5.51 57.10
N LEU A 20 -5.57 4.42 57.35
CA LEU A 20 -4.69 3.76 56.38
C LEU A 20 -5.26 2.44 55.85
N LYS A 21 -4.90 2.14 54.59
CA LYS A 21 -4.66 0.81 54.00
C LYS A 21 -5.72 -0.28 54.17
N SER A 22 -6.25 -0.72 53.03
CA SER A 22 -6.20 -2.12 52.60
C SER A 22 -6.01 -2.15 51.08
N ALA A 23 -5.33 -3.17 50.54
CA ALA A 23 -4.95 -3.24 49.14
C ALA A 23 -5.51 -4.49 48.46
N ALA A 24 -5.96 -4.34 47.21
CA ALA A 24 -6.36 -5.43 46.32
C ALA A 24 -6.07 -5.03 44.86
N ALA A 25 -4.80 -5.12 44.47
CA ALA A 25 -4.39 -4.88 43.08
C ALA A 25 -4.63 -6.15 42.26
N ALA A 26 -5.69 -6.17 41.44
CA ALA A 26 -5.97 -7.26 40.51
C ALA A 26 -5.02 -7.19 39.31
N MET A 27 -3.91 -7.94 39.35
CA MET A 27 -3.05 -8.12 38.18
C MET A 27 -3.76 -8.98 37.14
N PHE A 28 -4.31 -8.35 36.10
CA PHE A 28 -4.57 -9.05 34.84
C PHE A 28 -3.23 -9.30 34.15
N ALA A 29 -2.79 -10.56 34.13
CA ALA A 29 -1.62 -10.99 33.39
C ALA A 29 -1.92 -11.00 31.89
N VAL A 30 -1.70 -9.86 31.23
CA VAL A 30 -1.67 -9.80 29.76
C VAL A 30 -0.42 -10.55 29.31
N LEU A 31 -0.60 -11.78 28.82
CA LEU A 31 0.46 -12.56 28.19
C LEU A 31 0.87 -11.89 26.88
N THR A 32 1.94 -11.11 26.94
CA THR A 32 2.53 -10.41 25.78
C THR A 32 3.27 -11.39 24.86
N LEU A 33 2.52 -12.19 24.12
CA LEU A 33 2.99 -12.93 22.94
C LEU A 33 3.19 -11.94 21.77
N GLY A 34 4.14 -11.02 21.94
CA GLY A 34 4.25 -9.78 21.16
C GLY A 34 5.65 -9.45 20.68
N SER A 35 6.50 -10.45 20.38
CA SER A 35 7.88 -10.25 19.93
C SER A 35 8.39 -11.44 19.09
N ALA A 36 7.82 -11.62 17.89
CA ALA A 36 8.26 -12.66 16.93
C ALA A 36 8.07 -12.27 15.46
N TRP A 37 7.08 -11.44 15.14
CA TRP A 37 6.65 -11.11 13.78
C TRP A 37 7.75 -10.55 12.86
N ALA A 38 8.66 -9.72 13.38
CA ALA A 38 9.77 -9.17 12.58
C ALA A 38 10.92 -10.17 12.35
N ALA A 39 11.04 -11.23 13.14
CA ALA A 39 12.24 -12.10 13.19
C ALA A 39 12.08 -13.44 12.43
N LEU A 40 11.05 -13.54 11.59
CA LEU A 40 10.77 -14.75 10.79
C LEU A 40 11.03 -14.55 9.28
N ALA A 41 11.01 -13.32 8.77
CA ALA A 41 11.31 -13.02 7.37
C ALA A 41 12.82 -13.08 7.04
N ASP A 42 13.69 -12.70 7.99
CA ASP A 42 15.16 -12.66 7.83
C ASP A 42 15.84 -14.04 7.73
N ARG A 43 15.10 -15.16 7.81
CA ARG A 43 15.69 -16.51 7.90
C ARG A 43 16.12 -17.13 6.57
N ASP A 44 15.74 -16.52 5.45
CA ASP A 44 16.08 -16.99 4.09
C ASP A 44 17.25 -16.22 3.43
N ASP A 45 17.83 -15.22 4.12
CA ASP A 45 18.91 -14.36 3.58
C ASP A 45 20.23 -15.09 3.30
N ASP A 46 20.44 -16.29 3.85
CA ASP A 46 21.68 -17.08 3.71
C ASP A 46 21.50 -18.30 2.79
N ARG A 47 20.80 -18.13 1.66
CA ARG A 47 21.06 -18.93 0.46
C ARG A 47 22.43 -18.50 -0.11
N GLY A 48 23.49 -18.99 0.54
CA GLY A 48 24.86 -18.53 0.31
C GLY A 48 25.33 -18.53 -1.14
N HIS A 49 26.33 -17.69 -1.42
CA HIS A 49 26.96 -17.41 -2.72
C HIS A 49 26.31 -16.33 -3.61
N GLY A 50 26.11 -15.13 -3.07
CA GLY A 50 26.07 -13.90 -3.89
C GLY A 50 24.70 -13.50 -4.44
N GLN A 51 23.65 -13.77 -3.67
CA GLN A 51 22.30 -13.24 -3.89
C GLN A 51 21.85 -12.37 -2.70
N GLN A 52 20.84 -11.53 -2.93
CA GLN A 52 20.16 -10.72 -1.91
C GLN A 52 18.74 -10.35 -2.38
N TRP A 53 17.85 -9.97 -1.45
CA TRP A 53 16.58 -9.36 -1.82
C TRP A 53 16.77 -7.96 -2.39
N VAL A 54 16.13 -7.70 -3.52
CA VAL A 54 16.14 -6.42 -4.23
C VAL A 54 14.70 -5.99 -4.48
N ALA A 55 14.35 -4.77 -4.08
CA ALA A 55 13.10 -4.14 -4.46
C ALA A 55 13.02 -4.02 -5.98
N SER A 56 12.06 -4.71 -6.60
CA SER A 56 11.83 -4.74 -8.06
C SER A 56 10.66 -3.86 -8.47
N TRP A 57 9.66 -3.73 -7.60
CA TRP A 57 8.60 -2.74 -7.71
C TRP A 57 8.29 -2.23 -6.31
N ALA A 58 7.97 -0.94 -6.20
CA ALA A 58 7.50 -0.34 -4.96
C ALA A 58 6.61 0.87 -5.25
N THR A 59 5.84 1.31 -4.25
CA THR A 59 4.95 2.46 -4.34
C THR A 59 4.62 3.04 -2.95
N ALA A 60 4.83 4.33 -2.77
CA ALA A 60 4.66 4.99 -1.47
C ALA A 60 3.17 5.06 -1.06
N PRO A 61 2.76 4.45 0.07
CA PRO A 61 1.42 4.64 0.61
C PRO A 61 1.25 6.09 1.04
N ALA A 62 0.23 6.76 0.49
CA ALA A 62 0.02 8.18 0.74
C ALA A 62 -0.88 8.42 1.96
N ALA A 63 -2.00 7.71 2.04
CA ALA A 63 -2.99 7.86 3.10
C ALA A 63 -3.82 6.58 3.25
N TYR A 64 -4.89 6.65 4.04
CA TYR A 64 -6.03 5.77 3.85
C TYR A 64 -6.96 6.33 2.77
N PHE A 65 -7.67 5.45 2.07
CA PHE A 65 -8.59 5.86 1.01
C PHE A 65 -9.81 6.58 1.56
N VAL A 66 -10.08 7.76 1.02
CA VAL A 66 -11.32 8.52 1.21
C VAL A 66 -11.96 8.65 -0.16
N TYR A 67 -13.17 8.10 -0.31
CA TYR A 67 -13.92 8.24 -1.55
C TYR A 67 -14.34 9.70 -1.78
N ALA A 68 -14.02 10.21 -2.96
CA ALA A 68 -14.57 11.45 -3.49
C ALA A 68 -15.41 11.10 -4.74
N ALA A 69 -16.67 11.53 -4.75
CA ALA A 69 -17.55 11.28 -5.88
C ALA A 69 -17.03 11.96 -7.17
N PRO A 70 -17.14 11.31 -8.34
CA PRO A 70 -16.78 11.94 -9.61
C PRO A 70 -17.52 13.27 -9.80
N VAL A 71 -16.78 14.35 -10.05
CA VAL A 71 -17.40 15.67 -10.27
C VAL A 71 -18.21 15.62 -11.57
N PRO A 72 -19.51 15.98 -11.56
CA PRO A 72 -20.32 15.95 -12.78
C PRO A 72 -19.73 16.87 -13.85
N GLN A 73 -19.43 16.33 -15.03
CA GLN A 73 -18.70 17.01 -16.12
C GLN A 73 -19.33 18.34 -16.59
N ASN A 74 -20.60 18.58 -16.26
CA ASN A 74 -21.35 19.79 -16.61
C ASN A 74 -21.36 20.87 -15.50
N GLN A 75 -20.64 20.70 -14.38
CA GLN A 75 -20.47 21.76 -13.38
C GLN A 75 -19.28 22.66 -13.73
N ALA A 76 -19.58 23.93 -14.05
CA ALA A 76 -18.56 24.97 -14.18
C ALA A 76 -17.92 25.26 -12.81
N LEU A 77 -16.63 24.96 -12.65
CA LEU A 77 -15.88 25.24 -11.43
C LEU A 77 -15.68 26.75 -11.27
N ALA A 78 -16.50 27.39 -10.44
CA ALA A 78 -16.40 28.83 -10.16
C ALA A 78 -15.70 29.08 -8.81
N PRO A 79 -14.56 29.80 -8.73
CA PRO A 79 -13.72 30.33 -9.81
C PRO A 79 -12.41 29.52 -9.97
N SER A 80 -12.43 28.46 -10.77
CA SER A 80 -11.21 27.79 -11.24
C SER A 80 -10.61 28.53 -12.44
N PRO A 81 -9.27 28.58 -12.60
CA PRO A 81 -8.65 28.98 -13.87
C PRO A 81 -8.94 27.99 -15.02
N THR A 82 -9.39 26.77 -14.72
CA THR A 82 -9.81 25.79 -15.74
C THR A 82 -11.32 25.87 -15.99
N ARG A 83 -11.74 25.92 -17.27
CA ARG A 83 -13.17 25.89 -17.65
C ARG A 83 -13.86 24.55 -17.39
N PHE A 84 -13.08 23.49 -17.23
CA PHE A 84 -13.52 22.12 -17.01
C PHE A 84 -12.76 21.52 -15.83
N THR A 85 -13.32 20.49 -15.22
CA THR A 85 -12.64 19.62 -14.26
C THR A 85 -11.43 18.95 -14.91
N THR A 86 -10.37 18.69 -14.15
CA THR A 86 -9.34 17.73 -14.58
C THR A 86 -9.99 16.36 -14.80
N ALA A 87 -9.56 15.64 -15.85
CA ALA A 87 -10.04 14.29 -16.09
C ALA A 87 -9.46 13.35 -15.02
N ASN A 88 -10.32 12.84 -14.13
CA ASN A 88 -9.92 11.80 -13.20
C ASN A 88 -9.89 10.45 -13.95
N ILE A 89 -8.77 9.74 -13.84
CA ILE A 89 -8.58 8.41 -14.43
C ILE A 89 -9.22 7.32 -13.56
N GLN A 90 -9.42 7.60 -12.26
CA GLN A 90 -10.10 6.70 -11.33
C GLN A 90 -11.57 6.50 -11.74
N PRO A 91 -12.04 5.24 -11.92
CA PRO A 91 -13.45 4.92 -12.07
C PRO A 91 -14.28 5.34 -10.85
N ASP A 92 -15.62 5.30 -10.97
CA ASP A 92 -16.47 5.51 -9.79
C ASP A 92 -16.35 4.31 -8.83
N LEU A 93 -15.64 4.52 -7.72
CA LEU A 93 -15.42 3.49 -6.71
C LEU A 93 -16.60 3.31 -5.73
N ALA A 94 -17.73 4.00 -5.92
CA ALA A 94 -18.95 3.71 -5.18
C ALA A 94 -19.55 2.33 -5.53
N PHE A 95 -19.24 1.76 -6.70
CA PHE A 95 -19.72 0.41 -7.06
C PHE A 95 -19.01 -0.71 -6.26
N PRO A 96 -17.66 -0.81 -6.21
CA PRO A 96 -16.97 -1.77 -5.35
C PRO A 96 -17.05 -1.42 -3.85
N PHE A 97 -17.40 -0.18 -3.47
CA PHE A 97 -17.53 0.26 -2.08
C PHE A 97 -18.90 0.95 -1.84
N PRO A 98 -20.02 0.22 -1.80
CA PRO A 98 -21.38 0.79 -1.82
C PRO A 98 -21.74 1.72 -0.64
N ASN A 99 -21.01 1.64 0.48
CA ASN A 99 -21.22 2.51 1.66
C ASN A 99 -20.19 3.66 1.75
N ALA A 100 -19.42 3.91 0.69
CA ALA A 100 -18.32 4.86 0.67
C ALA A 100 -18.68 6.29 1.11
N THR A 101 -19.93 6.72 0.88
CA THR A 101 -20.47 8.04 1.26
C THR A 101 -21.14 8.09 2.63
N THR A 102 -21.34 6.95 3.30
CA THR A 102 -22.15 6.84 4.52
C THR A 102 -21.35 6.32 5.72
N THR A 103 -20.55 5.26 5.55
CA THR A 103 -19.67 4.69 6.59
C THR A 103 -18.19 4.87 6.28
N GLY A 104 -17.86 5.47 5.13
CA GLY A 104 -16.51 5.50 4.57
C GLY A 104 -16.25 4.31 3.64
N ALA A 105 -15.22 4.42 2.81
CA ALA A 105 -14.88 3.40 1.84
C ALA A 105 -13.96 2.34 2.46
N THR A 106 -14.51 1.15 2.68
CA THR A 106 -13.79 -0.02 3.18
C THR A 106 -14.09 -1.23 2.29
N ALA A 107 -13.19 -2.20 2.27
CA ALA A 107 -13.40 -3.47 1.57
C ALA A 107 -14.10 -4.44 2.52
N VAL A 108 -15.21 -5.04 2.10
CA VAL A 108 -15.97 -5.98 2.94
C VAL A 108 -16.04 -7.34 2.25
N SER A 109 -15.23 -8.30 2.73
CA SER A 109 -15.19 -9.69 2.23
C SER A 109 -15.14 -9.79 0.70
N GLN A 110 -14.12 -9.20 0.08
CA GLN A 110 -13.96 -9.12 -1.38
C GLN A 110 -12.49 -9.28 -1.79
N THR A 111 -12.24 -9.57 -3.06
CA THR A 111 -10.89 -9.79 -3.60
C THR A 111 -10.42 -8.63 -4.47
N PHE A 112 -9.16 -8.26 -4.32
CA PHE A 112 -8.45 -7.34 -5.20
C PHE A 112 -7.47 -8.13 -6.07
N ARG A 113 -7.20 -7.64 -7.28
CA ARG A 113 -6.12 -8.08 -8.16
C ARG A 113 -5.33 -6.85 -8.61
N SER A 114 -4.26 -6.55 -7.88
CA SER A 114 -3.35 -5.45 -8.22
C SER A 114 -2.39 -5.89 -9.31
N ILE A 115 -2.36 -5.11 -10.40
CA ILE A 115 -1.40 -5.29 -11.48
C ILE A 115 -0.19 -4.41 -11.19
N VAL A 116 0.98 -5.02 -11.07
CA VAL A 116 2.26 -4.34 -10.89
C VAL A 116 3.20 -4.64 -12.05
N LYS A 117 4.15 -3.75 -12.29
CA LYS A 117 5.22 -3.92 -13.28
C LYS A 117 6.54 -4.09 -12.53
N PRO A 118 7.04 -5.32 -12.33
CA PRO A 118 8.39 -5.54 -11.81
C PRO A 118 9.40 -4.95 -12.80
N ASP A 119 10.42 -4.26 -12.28
CA ASP A 119 11.54 -3.77 -13.09
C ASP A 119 12.56 -4.88 -13.35
N LEU A 120 12.81 -5.73 -12.34
CA LEU A 120 13.55 -6.99 -12.44
C LEU A 120 12.63 -8.20 -12.20
N TRP A 121 12.88 -9.30 -12.90
CA TRP A 121 12.21 -10.58 -12.68
C TRP A 121 13.19 -11.66 -12.22
N GLY A 122 12.66 -12.77 -11.72
CA GLY A 122 13.40 -13.93 -11.21
C GLY A 122 12.45 -15.02 -10.71
N ASP A 123 13.01 -16.18 -10.37
CA ASP A 123 12.26 -17.37 -9.95
C ASP A 123 11.74 -17.32 -8.50
N THR A 124 12.12 -16.30 -7.73
CA THR A 124 11.90 -16.21 -6.29
C THR A 124 11.56 -14.76 -5.92
N MET A 125 10.35 -14.52 -5.42
CA MET A 125 9.82 -13.20 -5.09
C MET A 125 9.18 -13.17 -3.69
N ARG A 126 9.01 -11.97 -3.11
CA ARG A 126 8.14 -11.75 -1.93
C ARG A 126 7.41 -10.42 -2.03
N VAL A 127 6.21 -10.33 -1.45
CA VAL A 127 5.34 -9.14 -1.51
C VAL A 127 5.22 -8.52 -0.12
N ARG A 128 5.33 -7.19 -0.01
CA ARG A 128 5.00 -6.46 1.22
C ARG A 128 3.58 -5.92 1.13
N PHE A 129 2.79 -6.29 2.14
CA PHE A 129 1.45 -5.78 2.37
C PHE A 129 1.47 -4.73 3.46
N SER A 130 0.68 -3.68 3.30
CA SER A 130 0.76 -2.44 4.05
C SER A 130 -0.58 -2.09 4.69
N ASN A 131 -0.57 -1.92 6.01
CA ASN A 131 -1.72 -1.46 6.81
C ASN A 131 -1.35 -0.21 7.63
N VAL A 132 -0.38 0.59 7.16
CA VAL A 132 0.20 1.72 7.89
C VAL A 132 -0.76 2.86 8.19
N PHE A 133 -1.80 3.05 7.37
CA PHE A 133 -2.90 3.99 7.63
C PHE A 133 -4.22 3.30 8.03
N GLY A 134 -4.18 1.97 8.25
CA GLY A 134 -5.31 1.21 8.75
C GLY A 134 -5.63 1.53 10.21
N ASN A 135 -6.92 1.51 10.54
CA ASN A 135 -7.44 1.76 11.89
C ASN A 135 -7.80 0.46 12.65
N VAL A 136 -7.80 -0.69 11.97
CA VAL A 136 -8.09 -2.03 12.52
C VAL A 136 -7.10 -3.06 11.97
N PRO A 137 -6.99 -4.27 12.55
CA PRO A 137 -6.18 -5.35 11.99
C PRO A 137 -6.76 -5.87 10.67
N LEU A 138 -6.08 -5.58 9.56
CA LEU A 138 -6.41 -6.07 8.23
C LEU A 138 -6.14 -7.57 8.16
N THR A 139 -7.04 -8.35 7.56
CA THR A 139 -6.86 -9.81 7.42
C THR A 139 -7.10 -10.26 5.99
N PHE A 140 -6.20 -11.09 5.46
CA PHE A 140 -6.39 -11.77 4.17
C PHE A 140 -6.73 -13.25 4.37
N ASN A 141 -7.67 -13.77 3.57
CA ASN A 141 -8.00 -15.20 3.52
C ASN A 141 -6.93 -16.01 2.78
N SER A 142 -6.55 -15.49 1.62
CA SER A 142 -5.62 -16.05 0.66
C SER A 142 -4.91 -14.89 -0.05
N VAL A 143 -3.70 -15.17 -0.53
CA VAL A 143 -2.95 -14.30 -1.43
C VAL A 143 -2.32 -15.18 -2.50
N THR A 144 -2.34 -14.73 -3.76
CA THR A 144 -1.72 -15.40 -4.90
C THR A 144 -0.96 -14.40 -5.77
N ILE A 145 0.01 -14.88 -6.53
CA ILE A 145 0.65 -14.13 -7.62
C ILE A 145 0.61 -14.95 -8.91
N GLY A 146 0.47 -14.28 -10.05
CA GLY A 146 0.45 -14.92 -11.37
C GLY A 146 0.90 -13.97 -12.48
N LEU A 147 1.28 -14.53 -13.62
CA LEU A 147 1.70 -13.75 -14.79
C LEU A 147 0.47 -13.12 -15.45
N GLN A 148 0.38 -11.79 -15.55
CA GLN A 148 -0.76 -11.16 -16.21
C GLN A 148 -0.78 -11.55 -17.70
N GLU A 149 -1.89 -12.09 -18.18
CA GLU A 149 -2.09 -12.34 -19.61
C GLU A 149 -2.50 -11.03 -20.30
N TYR A 150 -3.70 -10.54 -19.97
CA TYR A 150 -4.22 -9.22 -20.34
C TYR A 150 -5.40 -8.86 -19.44
N ALA A 151 -5.62 -7.56 -19.21
CA ALA A 151 -6.68 -7.05 -18.34
C ALA A 151 -6.68 -7.75 -16.95
N GLY A 152 -7.82 -8.25 -16.49
CA GLY A 152 -7.91 -8.99 -15.22
C GLY A 152 -7.37 -10.43 -15.26
N ASN A 153 -7.09 -10.98 -16.46
CA ASN A 153 -6.75 -12.39 -16.65
C ASN A 153 -5.27 -12.67 -16.39
N VAL A 154 -4.97 -13.86 -15.88
CA VAL A 154 -3.61 -14.41 -15.70
C VAL A 154 -3.39 -15.63 -16.58
N VAL A 155 -2.13 -15.89 -16.91
CA VAL A 155 -1.74 -17.04 -17.73
C VAL A 155 -2.03 -18.34 -16.97
N HIS A 156 -2.77 -19.26 -17.59
CA HIS A 156 -3.14 -20.55 -17.02
C HIS A 156 -1.95 -21.29 -16.40
N GLY A 157 -2.10 -21.77 -15.17
CA GLY A 157 -1.07 -22.50 -14.44
C GLY A 157 0.03 -21.64 -13.82
N THR A 158 -0.03 -20.30 -13.92
CA THR A 158 0.91 -19.40 -13.23
C THR A 158 0.44 -18.92 -11.86
N VAL A 159 -0.82 -19.19 -11.48
CA VAL A 159 -1.35 -18.85 -10.15
C VAL A 159 -0.59 -19.61 -9.06
N THR A 160 0.20 -18.86 -8.31
CA THR A 160 1.12 -19.36 -7.29
C THR A 160 0.68 -18.86 -5.92
N PRO A 161 0.44 -19.74 -4.92
CA PRO A 161 0.02 -19.32 -3.59
C PRO A 161 1.14 -18.61 -2.83
N VAL A 162 0.82 -17.45 -2.27
CA VAL A 162 1.68 -16.71 -1.35
C VAL A 162 1.38 -17.15 0.09
N LYS A 163 2.38 -17.09 0.97
CA LYS A 163 2.28 -17.53 2.36
C LYS A 163 2.93 -16.53 3.32
N PHE A 164 2.59 -16.67 4.61
CA PHE A 164 3.09 -15.87 5.71
C PHE A 164 3.32 -16.79 6.92
N GLY A 165 4.57 -17.05 7.30
CA GLY A 165 4.93 -18.05 8.30
C GLY A 165 4.43 -19.47 7.95
N GLY A 166 4.33 -19.79 6.66
CA GLY A 166 3.76 -21.03 6.13
C GLY A 166 2.23 -21.04 6.01
N SER A 167 1.52 -20.04 6.53
CA SER A 167 0.06 -19.89 6.46
C SER A 167 -0.39 -19.20 5.17
N HIS A 168 -1.52 -19.62 4.59
CA HIS A 168 -2.17 -18.91 3.48
C HIS A 168 -2.94 -17.65 3.92
N SER A 169 -3.29 -17.55 5.21
CA SER A 169 -4.04 -16.43 5.80
C SER A 169 -3.15 -15.67 6.78
N VAL A 170 -3.22 -14.34 6.74
CA VAL A 170 -2.42 -13.43 7.57
C VAL A 170 -3.28 -12.30 8.12
N THR A 171 -2.95 -11.82 9.32
CA THR A 171 -3.54 -10.62 9.92
C THR A 171 -2.43 -9.60 10.19
N ILE A 172 -2.52 -8.43 9.56
CA ILE A 172 -1.58 -7.32 9.66
C ILE A 172 -2.17 -6.29 10.64
N PRO A 173 -1.54 -6.01 11.79
CA PRO A 173 -2.04 -5.03 12.74
C PRO A 173 -2.19 -3.63 12.12
N ALA A 174 -3.04 -2.79 12.73
CA ALA A 174 -3.14 -1.38 12.38
C ALA A 174 -1.76 -0.69 12.55
N GLY A 175 -1.34 0.12 11.56
CA GLY A 175 -0.06 0.82 11.61
C GLY A 175 1.17 -0.06 11.37
N LYS A 176 1.06 -1.14 10.58
CA LYS A 176 2.15 -2.10 10.30
C LYS A 176 2.16 -2.56 8.83
N GLU A 177 3.34 -2.92 8.33
CA GLU A 177 3.51 -3.77 7.14
C GLU A 177 3.74 -5.25 7.51
N MET A 178 3.68 -6.13 6.51
CA MET A 178 4.07 -7.54 6.59
C MET A 178 4.62 -8.02 5.24
N TRP A 179 5.85 -8.56 5.23
CA TRP A 179 6.39 -9.31 4.09
C TRP A 179 5.77 -10.72 4.03
N SER A 180 5.56 -11.23 2.83
CA SER A 180 5.32 -12.67 2.61
C SER A 180 6.58 -13.51 2.86
N ASP A 181 6.37 -14.81 3.01
CA ASP A 181 7.40 -15.82 2.79
C ASP A 181 7.93 -15.73 1.34
N ALA A 182 9.09 -16.34 1.08
CA ALA A 182 9.62 -16.46 -0.27
C ALA A 182 8.71 -17.34 -1.16
N VAL A 183 8.29 -16.81 -2.30
CA VAL A 183 7.42 -17.46 -3.27
C VAL A 183 8.26 -17.89 -4.48
N HIS A 184 8.40 -19.20 -4.67
CA HIS A 184 9.13 -19.76 -5.81
C HIS A 184 8.18 -19.96 -7.01
N LEU A 185 8.46 -19.26 -8.11
CA LEU A 185 7.71 -19.24 -9.35
C LEU A 185 8.20 -20.37 -10.26
N THR A 186 7.65 -21.58 -10.11
CA THR A 186 8.05 -22.78 -10.88
C THR A 186 7.82 -22.69 -12.40
N TRP A 187 7.17 -21.62 -12.87
CA TRP A 187 6.93 -21.27 -14.28
C TRP A 187 7.89 -20.19 -14.81
N VAL A 188 8.84 -19.72 -13.99
CA VAL A 188 9.96 -18.85 -14.37
C VAL A 188 11.25 -19.66 -14.28
N ARG A 189 12.09 -19.65 -15.33
CA ARG A 189 13.39 -20.34 -15.32
C ARG A 189 14.47 -19.56 -14.58
N ASP A 190 14.58 -18.28 -14.93
CA ASP A 190 15.61 -17.34 -14.51
C ASP A 190 15.17 -15.92 -14.89
N ALA A 191 16.00 -14.90 -14.62
CA ALA A 191 15.67 -13.50 -14.88
C ALA A 191 15.59 -13.13 -16.38
N ASP A 192 16.13 -13.97 -17.28
CA ASP A 192 16.21 -13.72 -18.71
C ASP A 192 15.12 -14.50 -19.50
N ASP A 193 14.25 -15.26 -18.82
CA ASP A 193 13.20 -16.08 -19.44
C ASP A 193 12.25 -15.24 -20.33
N PRO A 194 12.14 -15.53 -21.65
CA PRO A 194 11.31 -14.76 -22.57
C PRO A 194 9.82 -14.69 -22.21
N LEU A 195 9.29 -15.56 -21.34
CA LEU A 195 7.89 -15.52 -20.91
C LEU A 195 7.55 -14.29 -20.04
N ILE A 196 8.53 -13.76 -19.31
CA ILE A 196 8.39 -12.67 -18.31
C ILE A 196 8.99 -11.33 -18.75
N GLN A 197 9.84 -11.30 -19.78
CA GLN A 197 10.47 -10.07 -20.26
C GLN A 197 9.42 -8.99 -20.59
N GLY A 198 9.54 -7.82 -19.95
CA GLY A 198 8.59 -6.71 -20.12
C GLY A 198 7.19 -6.93 -19.54
N ARG A 199 6.88 -8.06 -18.90
CA ARG A 199 5.54 -8.40 -18.40
C ARG A 199 5.22 -7.77 -17.05
N ASN A 200 3.94 -7.86 -16.70
CA ASN A 200 3.33 -7.50 -15.42
C ASN A 200 3.06 -8.73 -14.56
N LEU A 201 3.09 -8.53 -13.24
CA LEU A 201 2.65 -9.51 -12.25
C LEU A 201 1.27 -9.10 -11.73
N ALA A 202 0.34 -10.05 -11.65
CA ALA A 202 -0.95 -9.88 -11.00
C ALA A 202 -0.87 -10.43 -9.57
N ILE A 203 -1.07 -9.58 -8.58
CA ILE A 203 -1.08 -9.93 -7.14
C ILE A 203 -2.54 -9.92 -6.69
N SER A 204 -3.11 -11.08 -6.36
CA SER A 204 -4.51 -11.20 -5.93
C SER A 204 -4.63 -11.51 -4.44
N TYR A 205 -5.55 -10.85 -3.73
CA TYR A 205 -5.68 -10.98 -2.27
C TYR A 205 -7.13 -10.76 -1.82
N SER A 206 -7.66 -11.72 -1.05
CA SER A 206 -9.03 -11.69 -0.52
C SER A 206 -9.06 -11.11 0.88
N VAL A 207 -9.70 -9.96 1.06
CA VAL A 207 -9.95 -9.33 2.37
C VAL A 207 -10.98 -10.15 3.14
N ARG A 208 -10.75 -10.39 4.44
CA ARG A 208 -11.70 -11.04 5.35
C ARG A 208 -12.48 -10.01 6.16
N GLY A 209 -13.81 -9.97 6.00
CA GLY A 209 -14.65 -9.02 6.72
C GLY A 209 -14.39 -7.59 6.26
N ASP A 210 -14.70 -6.63 7.12
CA ASP A 210 -14.44 -5.20 6.90
C ASP A 210 -12.96 -4.87 7.16
N SER A 211 -12.28 -4.29 6.18
CA SER A 211 -10.89 -3.85 6.29
C SER A 211 -10.68 -2.66 7.23
N GLY A 212 -11.74 -1.91 7.54
CA GLY A 212 -11.61 -0.52 7.98
C GLY A 212 -10.86 0.33 6.95
N HIS A 213 -10.12 1.32 7.42
CA HIS A 213 -9.37 2.27 6.60
C HIS A 213 -8.40 1.58 5.64
N MET A 214 -8.60 1.76 4.33
CA MET A 214 -7.79 1.09 3.31
C MET A 214 -6.51 1.87 3.02
N THR A 215 -5.35 1.38 3.48
CA THR A 215 -4.04 1.94 3.12
C THR A 215 -3.86 1.88 1.59
N PHE A 216 -3.55 3.00 0.94
CA PHE A 216 -3.49 3.06 -0.53
C PHE A 216 -2.48 4.06 -1.10
N HIS A 217 -2.14 3.86 -2.37
CA HIS A 217 -1.40 4.79 -3.21
C HIS A 217 -2.26 5.19 -4.42
N SER A 218 -2.48 6.50 -4.61
CA SER A 218 -3.41 7.02 -5.61
C SER A 218 -2.86 7.06 -7.04
N GLY A 219 -1.56 7.28 -7.22
CA GLY A 219 -0.90 7.57 -8.50
C GLY A 219 -0.50 6.36 -9.34
N ALA A 220 -1.17 5.20 -9.18
CA ALA A 220 -0.71 3.94 -9.77
C ALA A 220 -0.55 4.00 -11.30
N ASN A 221 -1.37 4.81 -11.99
CA ASN A 221 -1.40 4.96 -13.45
C ASN A 221 -1.51 3.61 -14.20
N THR A 222 -2.07 2.61 -13.52
CA THR A 222 -2.19 1.21 -13.94
C THR A 222 -3.57 0.71 -13.55
N THR A 223 -4.27 0.00 -14.46
CA THR A 223 -5.54 -0.64 -14.16
C THR A 223 -5.31 -1.86 -13.28
N SER A 224 -5.87 -1.82 -12.07
CA SER A 224 -6.02 -2.95 -11.16
C SER A 224 -7.52 -3.25 -10.95
N TYR A 225 -7.84 -4.40 -10.37
CA TYR A 225 -9.19 -4.96 -10.40
C TYR A 225 -9.73 -5.30 -9.01
N ILE A 226 -11.06 -5.27 -8.85
CA ILE A 226 -11.76 -5.53 -7.59
C ILE A 226 -13.03 -6.33 -7.87
N THR A 227 -13.32 -7.36 -7.06
CA THR A 227 -14.60 -8.09 -7.10
C THR A 227 -15.71 -7.34 -6.37
N GLY A 228 -16.96 -7.82 -6.47
CA GLY A 228 -18.08 -7.24 -5.75
C GLY A 228 -17.96 -7.28 -4.22
N ASN A 229 -18.56 -6.30 -3.56
CA ASN A 229 -18.60 -6.21 -2.11
C ASN A 229 -19.34 -7.43 -1.50
N GLY A 230 -18.59 -8.27 -0.80
CA GLY A 230 -19.10 -9.48 -0.15
C GLY A 230 -19.01 -10.77 -0.96
N THR A 231 -18.39 -10.78 -2.15
CA THR A 231 -18.29 -12.01 -2.97
C THR A 231 -17.29 -13.04 -2.43
N GLY A 232 -16.32 -12.62 -1.60
CA GLY A 232 -15.40 -13.50 -0.90
C GLY A 232 -14.00 -13.62 -1.51
N ASP A 233 -13.57 -14.85 -1.77
CA ASP A 233 -12.22 -15.20 -2.21
C ASP A 233 -12.21 -15.68 -3.67
N HIS A 234 -11.60 -14.88 -4.54
CA HIS A 234 -11.43 -15.12 -5.97
C HIS A 234 -9.94 -15.13 -6.35
N THR A 235 -9.05 -15.42 -5.39
CA THR A 235 -7.60 -15.32 -5.61
C THR A 235 -7.07 -16.38 -6.59
N TYR A 236 -7.84 -17.45 -6.85
CA TYR A 236 -7.49 -18.50 -7.81
C TYR A 236 -8.23 -18.40 -9.16
N ASP A 237 -9.15 -17.45 -9.31
CA ASP A 237 -9.92 -17.28 -10.55
C ASP A 237 -8.98 -16.76 -11.65
N GLU A 238 -8.60 -17.58 -12.61
CA GLU A 238 -7.58 -17.21 -13.62
C GLU A 238 -8.09 -16.14 -14.59
N ASP A 239 -9.39 -16.10 -14.85
CA ASP A 239 -10.04 -15.08 -15.67
C ASP A 239 -10.45 -13.83 -14.87
N GLY A 240 -10.97 -12.84 -15.59
CA GLY A 240 -11.47 -11.58 -15.03
C GLY A 240 -12.97 -11.51 -14.73
N PHE A 241 -13.77 -12.57 -14.87
CA PHE A 241 -15.23 -12.48 -14.78
C PHE A 241 -15.75 -12.16 -13.36
N ALA A 242 -15.08 -12.62 -12.31
CA ALA A 242 -15.39 -12.23 -10.93
C ALA A 242 -15.00 -10.78 -10.61
N TYR A 243 -14.12 -10.18 -11.42
CA TYR A 243 -13.50 -8.88 -11.20
C TYR A 243 -14.28 -7.76 -11.90
N GLU A 244 -15.52 -7.58 -11.45
CA GLU A 244 -16.52 -6.64 -11.99
C GLU A 244 -16.05 -5.17 -12.06
N TYR A 245 -15.10 -4.76 -11.21
CA TYR A 245 -14.68 -3.37 -11.04
C TYR A 245 -13.20 -3.14 -11.28
N THR A 246 -12.86 -1.89 -11.61
CA THR A 246 -11.47 -1.44 -11.87
C THR A 246 -11.10 -0.25 -10.99
N THR A 247 -9.80 -0.09 -10.75
CA THR A 247 -9.18 1.01 -10.01
C THR A 247 -7.89 1.44 -10.72
N ALA A 248 -7.60 2.75 -10.66
CA ALA A 248 -6.35 3.38 -11.08
C ALA A 248 -5.39 3.62 -9.88
N SER A 249 -5.57 2.87 -8.78
CA SER A 249 -4.82 2.97 -7.52
C SER A 249 -4.53 1.59 -6.93
N TRP A 250 -3.38 1.46 -6.25
CA TRP A 250 -2.98 0.25 -5.53
C TRP A 250 -3.43 0.33 -4.06
N PHE A 251 -4.00 -0.76 -3.55
CA PHE A 251 -4.53 -0.87 -2.18
C PHE A 251 -3.78 -1.95 -1.41
N PHE A 252 -3.36 -1.66 -0.18
CA PHE A 252 -2.73 -2.59 0.76
C PHE A 252 -1.42 -3.28 0.32
N ILE A 253 -0.83 -2.92 -0.82
CA ILE A 253 0.51 -3.37 -1.24
C ILE A 253 1.41 -2.15 -1.42
N ASP A 254 2.69 -2.28 -1.09
CA ASP A 254 3.67 -1.18 -1.23
C ASP A 254 5.04 -1.62 -1.77
N ALA A 255 5.43 -2.90 -1.68
CA ALA A 255 6.67 -3.40 -2.30
C ALA A 255 6.56 -4.84 -2.83
N LEU A 256 7.40 -5.15 -3.81
CA LEU A 256 7.69 -6.48 -4.36
C LEU A 256 9.21 -6.61 -4.49
N ASP A 257 9.78 -7.54 -3.74
CA ASP A 257 11.18 -7.93 -3.88
C ASP A 257 11.33 -9.13 -4.82
N VAL A 258 12.47 -9.19 -5.49
CA VAL A 258 12.98 -10.37 -6.18
C VAL A 258 14.32 -10.78 -5.57
N MET A 259 14.63 -12.07 -5.53
CA MET A 259 15.97 -12.55 -5.18
C MET A 259 16.92 -12.31 -6.37
N ALA A 260 17.78 -11.30 -6.25
CA ALA A 260 18.73 -10.87 -7.28
C ALA A 260 20.17 -11.17 -6.87
N SER A 261 21.16 -10.80 -7.69
CA SER A 261 22.57 -10.94 -7.32
C SER A 261 23.00 -9.84 -6.34
N SER A 262 23.98 -10.11 -5.48
CA SER A 262 24.43 -9.19 -4.42
C SER A 262 25.19 -7.95 -4.92
N ASP A 263 25.45 -7.85 -6.23
CA ASP A 263 25.99 -6.67 -6.91
C ASP A 263 24.91 -5.83 -7.63
N THR A 264 23.64 -6.24 -7.57
CA THR A 264 22.53 -5.50 -8.18
C THR A 264 22.32 -4.15 -7.48
N VAL A 265 22.29 -3.09 -8.28
CA VAL A 265 22.08 -1.70 -7.85
C VAL A 265 20.59 -1.40 -7.78
N VAL A 266 20.09 -0.97 -6.61
CA VAL A 266 18.70 -0.48 -6.48
C VAL A 266 18.67 1.04 -6.37
N VAL A 267 17.90 1.67 -7.28
CA VAL A 267 17.69 3.12 -7.38
C VAL A 267 16.25 3.44 -7.00
N CYS A 268 16.04 4.16 -5.90
CA CYS A 268 14.74 4.70 -5.53
C CYS A 268 14.52 6.07 -6.18
N ALA A 269 13.48 6.21 -7.00
CA ALA A 269 12.98 7.49 -7.48
C ALA A 269 11.97 8.04 -6.45
N PHE A 270 12.38 9.02 -5.66
CA PHE A 270 11.62 9.54 -4.52
C PHE A 270 11.18 10.98 -4.81
N GLY A 271 9.88 11.29 -4.73
CA GLY A 271 9.45 12.62 -5.14
C GLY A 271 7.95 12.96 -5.15
N ASP A 272 7.65 14.06 -5.82
CA ASP A 272 6.29 14.58 -5.98
C ASP A 272 5.55 14.01 -7.22
N SER A 273 4.44 14.66 -7.60
CA SER A 273 3.60 14.37 -8.76
C SER A 273 4.35 14.14 -10.08
N ILE A 274 5.50 14.78 -10.30
CA ILE A 274 6.35 14.63 -11.49
C ILE A 274 6.99 13.25 -11.54
N THR A 275 7.37 12.69 -10.38
CA THR A 275 7.96 11.36 -10.26
C THR A 275 6.90 10.27 -10.13
N ASP A 276 5.78 10.59 -9.48
CA ASP A 276 4.59 9.71 -9.37
C ASP A 276 3.98 9.38 -10.75
N GLY A 277 4.14 10.27 -11.74
CA GLY A 277 3.70 10.07 -13.12
C GLY A 277 2.46 10.87 -13.51
N THR A 278 2.29 12.07 -12.96
CA THR A 278 1.18 12.94 -13.36
C THR A 278 1.31 13.32 -14.84
N HIS A 279 0.26 13.06 -15.62
CA HIS A 279 0.20 13.18 -17.09
C HIS A 279 1.05 12.17 -17.89
N THR A 280 1.48 11.05 -17.31
CA THR A 280 1.99 9.92 -18.12
C THR A 280 0.83 9.11 -18.73
N THR A 281 1.13 8.23 -19.68
CA THR A 281 0.09 7.41 -20.33
C THR A 281 -0.44 6.36 -19.34
N PHE A 282 -1.76 6.30 -19.18
CA PHE A 282 -2.40 5.27 -18.35
C PHE A 282 -2.13 3.87 -18.94
N ASN A 283 -1.64 2.94 -18.12
CA ASN A 283 -1.07 1.64 -18.53
C ASN A 283 0.16 1.69 -19.46
N GLY A 284 0.78 2.87 -19.65
CA GLY A 284 1.89 3.04 -20.61
C GLY A 284 3.30 2.74 -20.07
N TYR A 285 3.49 2.74 -18.76
CA TYR A 285 4.80 2.56 -18.10
C TYR A 285 5.89 3.50 -18.69
N ASP A 286 5.51 4.75 -18.88
CA ASP A 286 6.26 5.82 -19.56
C ASP A 286 6.69 6.96 -18.62
N ARG A 287 6.63 6.73 -17.29
CA ARG A 287 7.23 7.62 -16.28
C ARG A 287 8.73 7.84 -16.55
N TRP A 288 9.28 8.96 -16.08
CA TRP A 288 10.73 9.22 -16.23
C TRP A 288 11.58 8.12 -15.59
N SER A 289 11.14 7.53 -14.49
CA SER A 289 11.77 6.38 -13.83
C SER A 289 11.76 5.12 -14.70
N ASN A 290 10.67 4.84 -15.42
CA ASN A 290 10.61 3.74 -16.39
C ASN A 290 11.47 4.01 -17.66
N VAL A 291 11.63 5.28 -18.06
CA VAL A 291 12.58 5.67 -19.12
C VAL A 291 14.02 5.49 -18.63
N LEU A 292 14.30 5.77 -17.36
CA LEU A 292 15.61 5.53 -16.75
C LEU A 292 15.93 4.04 -16.67
N SER A 293 15.01 3.19 -16.17
CA SER A 293 15.29 1.75 -16.02
C SER A 293 15.63 1.09 -17.35
N ARG A 294 14.81 1.34 -18.40
CA ARG A 294 15.11 0.89 -19.78
C ARG A 294 16.49 1.33 -20.28
N ARG A 295 16.99 2.51 -19.88
CA ARG A 295 18.35 2.98 -20.24
C ARG A 295 19.43 2.28 -19.42
N LEU A 296 19.17 1.92 -18.17
CA LEU A 296 20.12 1.22 -17.31
C LEU A 296 20.18 -0.27 -17.65
N HIS A 297 19.04 -0.93 -17.93
CA HIS A 297 19.02 -2.30 -18.46
C HIS A 297 19.74 -2.42 -19.81
N ASN A 298 19.57 -1.45 -20.71
CA ASN A 298 20.32 -1.40 -21.98
C ASN A 298 21.85 -1.20 -21.81
N ALA A 299 22.31 -0.76 -20.65
CA ALA A 299 23.73 -0.50 -20.37
C ALA A 299 24.38 -1.56 -19.45
N TYR A 300 23.60 -2.19 -18.57
CA TYR A 300 24.07 -3.05 -17.48
C TYR A 300 23.29 -4.37 -17.34
N GLY A 301 22.26 -4.60 -18.15
CA GLY A 301 21.37 -5.76 -18.03
C GLY A 301 20.56 -5.75 -16.73
N ASN A 302 20.19 -6.95 -16.26
CA ASN A 302 19.41 -7.20 -15.04
C ASN A 302 20.19 -6.93 -13.72
N LYS A 303 21.19 -6.03 -13.76
CA LYS A 303 22.02 -5.59 -12.62
C LYS A 303 21.56 -4.29 -12.00
N VAL A 304 20.46 -3.69 -12.47
CA VAL A 304 19.89 -2.46 -11.90
C VAL A 304 18.38 -2.56 -11.79
N SER A 305 17.83 -2.19 -10.65
CA SER A 305 16.39 -2.00 -10.42
C SER A 305 16.09 -0.51 -10.18
N VAL A 306 15.01 0.00 -10.77
CA VAL A 306 14.49 1.36 -10.49
C VAL A 306 13.06 1.28 -9.96
N VAL A 307 12.88 1.61 -8.69
CA VAL A 307 11.57 1.66 -8.01
C VAL A 307 11.10 3.09 -7.78
N ASN A 308 9.82 3.29 -7.45
CA ASN A 308 9.19 4.61 -7.42
C ASN A 308 8.40 4.86 -6.12
N GLU A 309 8.90 5.78 -5.30
CA GLU A 309 8.40 6.10 -3.96
C GLU A 309 7.90 7.55 -3.92
N ALA A 310 7.26 7.97 -5.01
CA ALA A 310 6.68 9.29 -5.15
C ALA A 310 5.21 9.34 -4.74
N ILE A 311 4.73 10.54 -4.40
CA ILE A 311 3.33 10.81 -4.05
C ILE A 311 2.84 12.10 -4.74
N GLY A 312 1.69 12.05 -5.38
CA GLY A 312 1.01 13.19 -6.00
C GLY A 312 0.84 14.40 -5.06
N GLY A 313 1.65 15.44 -5.32
CA GLY A 313 1.62 16.70 -4.54
C GLY A 313 2.24 16.58 -3.15
N ASN A 314 3.18 15.64 -2.95
CA ASN A 314 3.99 15.56 -1.73
C ASN A 314 4.75 16.88 -1.46
N ARG A 315 5.31 16.99 -0.25
CA ARG A 315 6.03 18.18 0.18
C ARG A 315 7.26 17.78 0.97
N VAL A 316 8.38 18.44 0.70
CA VAL A 316 9.62 18.31 1.49
C VAL A 316 9.35 18.45 3.00
N ILE A 317 8.55 19.46 3.41
CA ILE A 317 8.22 19.74 4.80
C ILE A 317 6.74 20.12 4.98
N ASN A 318 6.20 19.83 6.18
CA ASN A 318 4.82 20.01 6.61
C ASN A 318 3.82 19.12 5.81
N PRO A 319 3.26 18.06 6.42
CA PRO A 319 2.26 17.23 5.76
C PRO A 319 1.03 18.05 5.38
N VAL A 320 0.37 17.67 4.29
CA VAL A 320 -0.95 18.21 3.96
C VAL A 320 -1.97 17.62 4.95
N VAL A 321 -3.04 18.36 5.26
CA VAL A 321 -4.03 18.02 6.31
C VAL A 321 -4.57 16.59 6.15
N ALA A 322 -4.88 15.94 7.27
CA ALA A 322 -5.01 14.48 7.48
C ALA A 322 -5.92 13.64 6.53
N ASN A 323 -6.61 14.25 5.57
CA ASN A 323 -7.44 13.58 4.55
C ASN A 323 -6.87 13.78 3.11
N ALA A 324 -5.63 14.27 2.97
CA ALA A 324 -5.04 14.57 1.67
C ALA A 324 -4.30 13.37 1.06
N THR A 325 -4.54 13.14 -0.24
CA THR A 325 -3.82 12.14 -1.06
C THR A 325 -2.33 12.44 -1.25
N SER A 326 -1.86 13.58 -0.75
CA SER A 326 -0.45 14.01 -0.78
C SER A 326 0.41 13.47 0.36
N GLY A 327 -0.21 12.86 1.39
CA GLY A 327 0.48 12.09 2.43
C GLY A 327 1.40 12.84 3.41
N PRO A 328 2.23 12.10 4.18
CA PRO A 328 3.24 12.64 5.09
C PRO A 328 4.28 13.49 4.34
N ALA A 329 4.97 14.42 5.02
CA ALA A 329 6.05 15.14 4.36
C ALA A 329 7.18 14.18 3.97
N ALA A 330 7.95 14.52 2.93
CA ALA A 330 9.02 13.69 2.39
C ALA A 330 10.06 13.34 3.48
N VAL A 331 10.39 14.28 4.38
CA VAL A 331 11.29 14.03 5.52
C VAL A 331 10.69 13.09 6.58
N ASP A 332 9.37 12.99 6.70
CA ASP A 332 8.68 12.16 7.70
C ASP A 332 8.57 10.69 7.25
N ARG A 333 8.79 10.40 5.95
CA ARG A 333 8.56 9.08 5.33
C ARG A 333 9.82 8.35 4.85
N LEU A 334 11.01 8.94 4.99
CA LEU A 334 12.28 8.36 4.52
C LEU A 334 12.56 6.95 5.09
N ASP A 335 12.34 6.74 6.38
CA ASP A 335 12.62 5.44 7.02
C ASP A 335 11.74 4.31 6.47
N ARG A 336 10.50 4.63 6.05
CA ARG A 336 9.51 3.68 5.52
C ARG A 336 9.67 3.46 4.01
N ASP A 337 9.63 4.55 3.27
CA ASP A 337 9.54 4.56 1.79
C ASP A 337 10.92 4.41 1.13
N VAL A 338 12.00 4.84 1.80
CA VAL A 338 13.35 4.81 1.21
C VAL A 338 14.21 3.77 1.89
N LEU A 339 14.50 3.93 3.18
CA LEU A 339 15.40 3.02 3.91
C LEU A 339 14.77 1.65 4.18
N GLY A 340 13.45 1.53 4.07
CA GLY A 340 12.71 0.27 4.11
C GLY A 340 12.72 -0.54 2.82
N LEU A 341 13.48 -0.13 1.78
CA LEU A 341 13.61 -0.87 0.52
C LEU A 341 14.79 -1.84 0.52
N SER A 342 14.52 -3.10 0.19
CA SER A 342 15.52 -4.16 0.08
C SER A 342 16.56 -3.85 -1.00
N GLY A 343 17.84 -3.93 -0.61
CA GLY A 343 18.98 -3.69 -1.52
C GLY A 343 19.20 -2.23 -1.93
N LEU A 344 18.57 -1.24 -1.28
CA LEU A 344 18.75 0.19 -1.63
C LEU A 344 20.23 0.58 -1.69
N THR A 345 20.64 1.19 -2.81
CA THR A 345 21.99 1.74 -2.97
C THR A 345 22.00 3.22 -3.36
N HIS A 346 20.97 3.70 -4.07
CA HIS A 346 20.91 5.06 -4.60
C HIS A 346 19.51 5.64 -4.47
N VAL A 347 19.42 6.96 -4.31
CA VAL A 347 18.16 7.72 -4.28
C VAL A 347 18.26 8.87 -5.26
N ILE A 348 17.26 9.04 -6.11
CA ILE A 348 17.04 10.24 -6.92
C ILE A 348 15.87 10.98 -6.27
N TRP A 349 16.19 12.03 -5.52
CA TRP A 349 15.22 12.90 -4.85
C TRP A 349 14.78 14.01 -5.83
N LEU A 350 13.47 14.10 -6.13
CA LEU A 350 12.87 15.16 -6.95
C LEU A 350 11.55 15.64 -6.33
N GLU A 351 11.62 16.74 -5.57
CA GLU A 351 10.53 17.34 -4.79
C GLU A 351 10.55 18.87 -4.91
N GLY A 352 9.45 19.51 -4.51
CA GLY A 352 9.46 20.91 -4.04
C GLY A 352 8.78 21.93 -4.96
N ILE A 353 7.83 21.48 -5.79
CA ILE A 353 7.01 22.32 -6.69
C ILE A 353 5.70 22.82 -6.04
#